data_AF-A0A2T4WP91-F1
#
_entry.id   AF-A0A2T4WP91-F1
#
_cell.length_a   1.000
_cell.length_b   1.000
_cell.length_c   1.000
_cell.angle_alpha   90.00
_cell.angle_beta   90.00
_cell.angle_gamma   90.00
#
_symmetry.space_group_name_H-M   'P 1'
#
loop_
_entity.id
_entity.type
_entity.pdbx_description
1 polymer ?
#
loop_
_entity_poly.entity_id
_entity_poly.type
_entity_poly.pdbx_seq_one_letter_code
_entity_poly.pdbx_strand_id
1 'polypeptide(L)'
;MGTFLFPAIAGALMLSERPKEFLGLKKFTQPIWLVIILLAISSYSMGALSDLLYRFSAAVPMPEFLASWRDGLEKNQAFMLEQYQSILNMQSPLEFVVVLIIMALFPAVAEESLFRGVLQPLLGKHLNKHAAIWISALIFGLLHNQYFAFLSITILGALMGYLREWTQSLWIPTILHFFNNATIVVMVYFFSYDYSAALTEGQAVSSLESMALIALLALSMALLYNLGRRNLAKSESK
;
A
#
# COMPACT_ATOMS: atom_id res chain seq x y z
N MET A 1 -15.69 0.21 5.42
CA MET A 1 -15.83 0.36 3.95
C MET A 1 -16.07 1.83 3.56
N GLY A 2 -17.20 2.46 3.88
CA GLY A 2 -17.40 3.92 3.65
C GLY A 2 -16.52 4.87 4.48
N THR A 3 -15.67 4.33 5.35
CA THR A 3 -14.88 5.01 6.38
C THR A 3 -13.69 5.82 5.85
N PHE A 4 -13.20 5.53 4.64
CA PHE A 4 -12.04 6.25 4.09
C PHE A 4 -12.38 7.09 2.85
N LEU A 5 -13.24 6.58 1.96
CA LEU A 5 -13.58 7.29 0.71
C LEU A 5 -14.44 8.54 0.96
N PHE A 6 -15.43 8.46 1.85
CA PHE A 6 -16.29 9.60 2.16
C PHE A 6 -15.51 10.74 2.84
N PRO A 7 -14.69 10.49 3.88
CA PRO A 7 -13.81 11.52 4.43
C PRO A 7 -12.78 12.06 3.44
N ALA A 8 -12.28 11.24 2.50
CA ALA A 8 -11.36 11.72 1.47
C ALA A 8 -12.03 12.72 0.52
N ILE A 9 -13.24 12.40 0.03
CA ILE A 9 -14.01 13.29 -0.86
C ILE A 9 -14.44 14.54 -0.10
N ALA A 10 -15.02 14.38 1.10
CA ALA A 10 -15.45 15.50 1.94
C ALA A 10 -14.26 16.41 2.29
N GLY A 11 -13.14 15.84 2.73
CA GLY A 11 -11.91 16.58 3.03
C GLY A 11 -11.38 17.34 1.82
N ALA A 12 -11.34 16.73 0.63
CA ALA A 12 -10.89 17.40 -0.58
C ALA A 12 -11.81 18.56 -1.00
N LEU A 13 -13.14 18.41 -0.83
CA LEU A 13 -14.12 19.46 -1.13
C LEU A 13 -14.12 20.59 -0.10
N MET A 14 -13.87 20.29 1.18
CA MET A 14 -13.93 21.28 2.27
C MET A 14 -12.61 22.05 2.44
N LEU A 15 -11.47 21.44 2.12
CA LEU A 15 -10.14 21.99 2.40
C LEU A 15 -9.45 22.64 1.19
N SER A 16 -10.08 22.61 0.01
CA SER A 16 -9.51 23.18 -1.21
C SER A 16 -10.57 23.68 -2.19
N GLU A 17 -10.35 24.87 -2.75
CA GLU A 17 -11.12 25.41 -3.88
C GLU A 17 -10.86 24.66 -5.20
N ARG A 18 -9.79 23.83 -5.25
CA ARG A 18 -9.43 23.01 -6.42
C ARG A 18 -9.21 21.54 -6.03
N PRO A 19 -10.27 20.79 -5.70
CA PRO A 19 -10.18 19.42 -5.17
C PRO A 19 -9.37 18.46 -6.04
N LYS A 20 -9.47 18.58 -7.37
CA LYS A 20 -8.73 17.73 -8.32
C LYS A 20 -7.22 17.99 -8.32
N GLU A 21 -6.81 19.24 -8.17
CA GLU A 21 -5.40 19.63 -8.07
C GLU A 21 -4.85 19.25 -6.69
N PHE A 22 -5.65 19.44 -5.64
CA PHE A 22 -5.32 19.07 -4.27
C PHE A 22 -5.09 17.56 -4.12
N LEU A 23 -6.03 16.75 -4.63
CA LEU A 23 -5.86 15.30 -4.75
C LEU A 23 -4.73 14.93 -5.71
N GLY A 24 -4.22 15.86 -6.53
CA GLY A 24 -3.26 15.65 -7.62
C GLY A 24 -3.67 14.55 -8.58
N LEU A 25 -4.82 14.72 -9.20
CA LEU A 25 -5.28 13.89 -10.32
C LEU A 25 -4.58 14.29 -11.64
N LYS A 26 -3.34 14.80 -11.57
CA LYS A 26 -2.58 15.23 -12.75
C LYS A 26 -2.26 14.04 -13.65
N LYS A 27 -2.34 14.27 -14.97
CA LYS A 27 -1.99 13.27 -15.98
C LYS A 27 -0.50 12.97 -15.93
N PHE A 28 -0.15 11.69 -15.92
CA PHE A 28 1.22 11.23 -16.06
C PHE A 28 1.54 11.07 -17.56
N THR A 29 2.43 11.91 -18.09
CA THR A 29 2.66 12.06 -19.54
C THR A 29 3.71 11.11 -20.11
N GLN A 30 4.19 10.16 -19.30
CA GLN A 30 5.13 9.11 -19.72
C GLN A 30 4.38 7.95 -20.41
N PRO A 31 5.08 7.06 -21.14
CA PRO A 31 4.43 5.95 -21.82
C PRO A 31 3.73 5.04 -20.81
N ILE A 32 2.41 4.91 -20.92
CA ILE A 32 1.59 4.22 -19.91
C ILE A 32 1.98 2.75 -19.73
N TRP A 33 2.38 2.07 -20.80
CA TRP A 33 2.83 0.68 -20.76
C TRP A 33 4.08 0.50 -19.90
N LEU A 34 5.04 1.42 -19.98
CA LEU A 34 6.27 1.39 -19.18
C LEU A 34 5.94 1.57 -17.70
N VAL A 35 5.04 2.51 -17.39
CA VAL A 35 4.59 2.76 -16.03
C VAL A 35 3.90 1.52 -15.46
N ILE A 36 2.97 0.91 -16.21
CA ILE A 36 2.27 -0.30 -15.77
C ILE A 36 3.26 -1.44 -15.49
N ILE A 37 4.25 -1.66 -16.36
CA ILE A 37 5.29 -2.68 -16.14
C ILE A 37 6.07 -2.39 -14.86
N LEU A 38 6.51 -1.15 -14.65
CA LEU A 38 7.25 -0.77 -13.44
C LEU A 38 6.40 -0.94 -12.18
N LEU A 39 5.11 -0.61 -12.22
CA LEU A 39 4.21 -0.81 -11.08
C LEU A 39 3.95 -2.29 -10.82
N ALA A 40 3.80 -3.12 -11.85
CA ALA A 40 3.66 -4.57 -11.69
C ALA A 40 4.92 -5.21 -11.07
N ILE A 41 6.11 -4.82 -11.56
CA ILE A 41 7.40 -5.25 -11.00
C ILE A 41 7.54 -4.79 -9.54
N SER A 42 7.19 -3.53 -9.26
CA SER A 42 7.20 -2.97 -7.91
C SER A 42 6.28 -3.75 -6.98
N SER A 43 5.04 -4.03 -7.42
CA SER A 43 4.04 -4.77 -6.66
C SER A 43 4.53 -6.17 -6.30
N TYR A 44 5.03 -6.92 -7.29
CA TYR A 44 5.55 -8.26 -7.05
C TYR A 44 6.73 -8.24 -6.07
N SER A 45 7.64 -7.28 -6.25
CA SER A 45 8.83 -7.16 -5.41
C SER A 45 8.53 -6.64 -3.99
N MET A 46 7.44 -5.89 -3.81
CA MET A 46 6.96 -5.42 -2.50
C MET A 46 6.54 -6.57 -1.59
N GLY A 47 6.06 -7.70 -2.15
CA GLY A 47 5.76 -8.90 -1.38
C GLY A 47 6.97 -9.41 -0.59
N ALA A 48 8.15 -9.45 -1.21
CA ALA A 48 9.39 -9.89 -0.55
C ALA A 48 9.85 -8.91 0.56
N LEU A 49 9.71 -7.60 0.34
CA LEU A 49 10.00 -6.62 1.38
C LEU A 49 9.02 -6.74 2.55
N SER A 50 7.73 -6.94 2.25
CA SER A 50 6.69 -7.12 3.28
C SER A 50 6.96 -8.35 4.13
N ASP A 51 7.29 -9.49 3.51
CA ASP A 51 7.64 -10.72 4.22
C ASP A 51 8.88 -10.56 5.10
N LEU A 52 9.95 -9.95 4.59
CA LEU A 52 11.16 -9.68 5.37
C LEU A 52 10.85 -8.85 6.62
N LEU A 53 10.05 -7.78 6.47
CA LEU A 53 9.69 -6.90 7.56
C LEU A 53 8.75 -7.57 8.57
N TYR A 54 7.84 -8.43 8.09
CA TYR A 54 6.98 -9.25 8.92
C TYR A 54 7.80 -10.21 9.79
N ARG A 55 8.71 -10.97 9.17
CA ARG A 55 9.61 -11.92 9.86
C ARG A 55 10.49 -11.23 10.87
N PHE A 56 11.02 -10.06 10.50
CA PHE A 56 11.77 -9.21 11.44
C PHE A 56 10.89 -8.82 12.63
N SER A 57 9.67 -8.32 12.40
CA SER A 57 8.75 -7.94 13.47
C SER A 57 8.36 -9.11 14.37
N ALA A 58 8.20 -10.31 13.80
CA ALA A 58 7.87 -11.52 14.55
C ALA A 58 9.05 -12.07 15.37
N ALA A 59 10.29 -11.86 14.90
CA ALA A 59 11.50 -12.28 15.59
C ALA A 59 11.86 -11.38 16.78
N VAL A 60 11.33 -10.15 16.86
CA VAL A 60 11.58 -9.23 17.96
C VAL A 60 10.62 -9.53 19.12
N PRO A 61 11.09 -10.07 20.26
CA PRO A 61 10.22 -10.37 21.39
C PRO A 61 9.67 -9.09 22.00
N MET A 62 8.37 -9.06 22.25
CA MET A 62 7.73 -7.94 22.91
C MET A 62 8.13 -7.92 24.40
N PRO A 63 8.48 -6.76 24.98
CA PRO A 63 8.76 -6.66 26.42
C PRO A 63 7.60 -7.17 27.28
N GLU A 64 7.91 -7.82 28.40
CA GLU A 64 6.88 -8.42 29.28
C GLU A 64 5.85 -7.41 29.79
N PHE A 65 6.24 -6.16 30.01
CA PHE A 65 5.32 -5.10 30.44
C PHE A 65 4.21 -4.79 29.41
N LEU A 66 4.36 -5.26 28.16
CA LEU A 66 3.36 -5.17 27.09
C LEU A 66 2.65 -6.50 26.82
N ALA A 67 2.79 -7.52 27.67
CA ALA A 67 2.17 -8.83 27.43
C ALA A 67 0.65 -8.76 27.18
N SER A 68 -0.07 -7.93 27.93
CA SER A 68 -1.52 -7.74 27.71
C SER A 68 -1.86 -7.10 26.36
N TRP A 69 -0.98 -6.24 25.85
CA TRP A 69 -1.12 -5.66 24.52
C TRP A 69 -0.80 -6.69 23.44
N ARG A 70 0.27 -7.47 23.63
CA ARG A 70 0.63 -8.59 22.74
C ARG A 70 -0.53 -9.55 22.55
N ASP A 71 -1.11 -10.04 23.65
CA ASP A 71 -2.17 -11.03 23.62
C ASP A 71 -3.43 -10.47 22.92
N GLY A 72 -3.73 -9.18 23.12
CA GLY A 72 -4.79 -8.48 22.40
C GLY A 72 -4.53 -8.36 20.90
N LEU A 73 -3.28 -8.07 20.51
CA LEU A 73 -2.86 -7.97 19.11
C LEU A 73 -2.88 -9.32 18.39
N GLU A 74 -2.45 -10.40 19.06
CA GLU A 74 -2.52 -11.77 18.54
C GLU A 74 -3.98 -12.21 18.34
N LYS A 75 -4.87 -11.89 19.29
CA LYS A 75 -6.30 -12.14 19.16
C LYS A 75 -6.93 -11.39 17.99
N ASN A 76 -6.57 -10.11 17.80
CA ASN A 76 -7.02 -9.32 16.66
C ASN A 76 -6.53 -9.93 15.34
N GLN A 77 -5.28 -10.40 15.28
CA GLN A 77 -4.74 -11.05 14.09
C GLN A 77 -5.49 -12.35 13.76
N ALA A 78 -5.75 -13.20 14.76
CA ALA A 78 -6.52 -14.42 14.56
C ALA A 78 -7.93 -14.14 14.03
N PHE A 79 -8.60 -13.11 14.57
CA PHE A 79 -9.90 -12.66 14.08
C PHE A 79 -9.84 -12.17 12.63
N MET A 80 -8.84 -11.36 12.27
CA MET A 80 -8.65 -10.89 10.90
C MET A 80 -8.39 -12.06 9.94
N LEU A 81 -7.60 -13.05 10.36
CA LEU A 81 -7.30 -14.24 9.56
C LEU A 81 -8.57 -15.02 9.22
N GLU A 82 -9.45 -15.25 10.20
CA GLU A 82 -10.75 -15.90 10.00
C GLU A 82 -11.62 -15.13 8.99
N GLN A 83 -11.65 -13.80 9.10
CA GLN A 83 -12.36 -12.95 8.14
C GLN A 83 -11.77 -13.06 6.72
N TYR A 84 -10.44 -13.02 6.59
CA TYR A 84 -9.77 -13.18 5.28
C TYR A 84 -10.08 -14.53 4.67
N GLN A 85 -10.01 -15.62 5.44
CA GLN A 85 -10.34 -16.97 4.95
C GLN A 85 -11.79 -17.05 4.45
N SER A 86 -12.73 -16.42 5.16
CA SER A 86 -14.13 -16.38 4.72
C SER A 86 -14.31 -15.59 3.42
N ILE A 87 -13.67 -14.43 3.28
CA ILE A 87 -13.81 -13.56 2.10
C ILE A 87 -13.10 -14.15 0.87
N LEU A 88 -11.94 -14.78 1.07
CA LEU A 88 -11.13 -15.33 -0.02
C LEU A 88 -11.58 -16.72 -0.50
N ASN A 89 -12.58 -17.33 0.16
CA ASN A 89 -13.20 -18.57 -0.28
C ASN A 89 -14.12 -18.34 -1.48
N MET A 90 -13.52 -18.13 -2.65
CA MET A 90 -14.18 -17.82 -3.92
C MET A 90 -14.41 -19.08 -4.73
N GLN A 91 -15.66 -19.38 -5.08
CA GLN A 91 -16.07 -20.60 -5.81
C GLN A 91 -16.54 -20.32 -7.25
N SER A 92 -16.64 -19.05 -7.65
CA SER A 92 -17.11 -18.66 -8.98
C SER A 92 -16.37 -17.44 -9.54
N PRO A 93 -16.35 -17.25 -10.88
CA PRO A 93 -15.75 -16.04 -11.48
C PRO A 93 -16.40 -14.74 -11.01
N LEU A 94 -17.71 -14.78 -10.70
CA LEU A 94 -18.41 -13.60 -10.17
C LEU A 94 -17.92 -13.25 -8.75
N GLU A 95 -17.78 -14.25 -7.88
CA GLU A 95 -17.20 -14.05 -6.54
C GLU A 95 -15.78 -13.50 -6.62
N PHE A 96 -14.95 -14.03 -7.54
CA PHE A 96 -13.62 -13.49 -7.80
C PHE A 96 -13.64 -11.99 -8.14
N VAL A 97 -14.50 -11.57 -9.07
CA VAL A 97 -14.60 -10.15 -9.46
C VAL A 97 -15.08 -9.29 -8.28
N VAL A 98 -16.06 -9.77 -7.52
CA VAL A 98 -16.58 -9.06 -6.33
C VAL A 98 -15.49 -8.88 -5.28
N VAL A 99 -14.75 -9.95 -4.95
CA VAL A 99 -13.64 -9.91 -4.00
C VAL A 99 -12.53 -9.00 -4.49
N LEU A 100 -12.17 -9.05 -5.79
CA LEU A 100 -11.17 -8.15 -6.38
C LEU A 100 -11.57 -6.68 -6.22
N ILE A 101 -12.84 -6.34 -6.41
CA ILE A 101 -13.34 -4.97 -6.22
C ILE A 101 -13.26 -4.56 -4.75
N ILE A 102 -13.72 -5.41 -3.84
CA ILE A 102 -13.87 -5.07 -2.42
C ILE A 102 -12.53 -5.10 -1.67
N MET A 103 -11.63 -6.01 -2.02
CA MET A 103 -10.36 -6.23 -1.32
C MET A 103 -9.17 -5.53 -1.97
N ALA A 104 -9.24 -5.24 -3.27
CA ALA A 104 -8.13 -4.59 -3.98
C ALA A 104 -8.49 -3.19 -4.48
N LEU A 105 -9.51 -3.05 -5.33
CA LEU A 105 -9.78 -1.78 -5.99
C LEU A 105 -10.29 -0.71 -5.02
N PHE A 106 -11.31 -1.05 -4.24
CA PHE A 106 -11.97 -0.09 -3.36
C PHE A 106 -11.04 0.42 -2.25
N PRO A 107 -10.29 -0.43 -1.51
CA PRO A 107 -9.31 0.02 -0.52
C PRO A 107 -8.24 0.89 -1.16
N ALA A 108 -7.67 0.48 -2.30
CA ALA A 108 -6.63 1.25 -2.98
C ALA A 108 -7.09 2.67 -3.35
N VAL A 109 -8.32 2.83 -3.84
CA VAL A 109 -8.87 4.15 -4.16
C VAL A 109 -9.17 4.94 -2.88
N ALA A 110 -9.85 4.33 -1.91
CA ALA A 110 -10.32 5.00 -0.71
C ALA A 110 -9.17 5.45 0.20
N GLU A 111 -8.23 4.54 0.46
CA GLU A 111 -7.10 4.77 1.37
C GLU A 111 -6.10 5.74 0.75
N GLU A 112 -5.70 5.56 -0.51
CA GLU A 112 -4.79 6.51 -1.14
C GLU A 112 -5.40 7.92 -1.23
N SER A 113 -6.70 8.02 -1.54
CA SER A 113 -7.38 9.32 -1.55
C SER A 113 -7.35 10.00 -0.18
N LEU A 114 -7.56 9.26 0.91
CA LEU A 114 -7.49 9.84 2.26
C LEU A 114 -6.06 10.18 2.66
N PHE A 115 -5.15 9.21 2.61
CA PHE A 115 -3.82 9.35 3.19
C PHE A 115 -2.89 10.19 2.31
N ARG A 116 -2.94 10.00 0.98
CA ARG A 116 -2.02 10.65 0.03
C ARG A 116 -2.68 11.85 -0.64
N GLY A 117 -4.00 11.83 -0.78
CA GLY A 117 -4.79 12.92 -1.33
C GLY A 117 -5.17 14.00 -0.32
N VAL A 118 -5.34 13.67 0.97
CA VAL A 118 -5.80 14.64 2.00
C VAL A 118 -4.79 14.79 3.14
N LEU A 119 -4.50 13.72 3.88
CA LEU A 119 -3.71 13.79 5.11
C LEU A 119 -2.26 14.24 4.87
N GLN A 120 -1.55 13.60 3.93
CA GLN A 120 -0.17 13.95 3.60
C GLN A 120 -0.04 15.41 3.12
N PRO A 121 -0.87 15.91 2.17
CA PRO A 121 -0.85 17.33 1.79
C PRO A 121 -1.18 18.28 2.95
N LEU A 122 -2.14 17.92 3.82
CA LEU A 122 -2.50 18.73 4.98
C LEU A 122 -1.32 18.86 5.96
N LEU A 123 -0.65 17.75 6.27
CA LEU A 123 0.56 17.75 7.09
C LEU A 123 1.68 18.56 6.41
N GLY A 124 1.81 18.44 5.09
CA GLY A 124 2.79 19.17 4.28
C GLY A 124 2.63 20.70 4.28
N LYS A 125 1.46 21.23 4.71
CA LYS A 125 1.28 22.68 4.91
C LYS A 125 2.03 23.20 6.14
N HIS A 126 2.31 22.34 7.11
CA HIS A 126 2.89 22.71 8.40
C HIS A 126 4.25 22.05 8.67
N LEU A 127 4.56 20.97 7.96
CA LEU A 127 5.76 20.17 8.14
C LEU A 127 6.53 20.04 6.82
N ASN A 128 7.80 19.65 6.90
CA ASN A 128 8.54 19.27 5.70
C ASN A 128 7.94 18.00 5.07
N LYS A 129 8.16 17.81 3.76
CA LYS A 129 7.58 16.69 2.98
C LYS A 129 7.89 15.31 3.56
N HIS A 130 9.08 15.10 4.12
CA HIS A 130 9.49 13.80 4.67
C HIS A 130 8.71 13.50 5.95
N ALA A 131 8.57 14.48 6.85
CA ALA A 131 7.77 14.36 8.05
C ALA A 131 6.29 14.10 7.72
N ALA A 132 5.73 14.83 6.73
CA ALA A 132 4.36 14.61 6.27
C ALA A 132 4.12 13.18 5.74
N ILE A 133 5.06 12.65 4.96
CA ILE A 133 5.01 11.27 4.43
C ILE A 133 5.07 10.25 5.56
N TRP A 134 6.06 10.35 6.45
CA TRP A 134 6.26 9.36 7.51
C TRP A 134 5.14 9.39 8.56
N ILE A 135 4.66 10.56 8.96
CA ILE A 135 3.54 10.67 9.91
C ILE A 135 2.25 10.10 9.29
N SER A 136 1.96 10.41 8.03
CA SER A 136 0.81 9.81 7.31
C SER A 136 0.93 8.29 7.24
N ALA A 137 2.13 7.77 6.92
CA ALA A 137 2.39 6.33 6.84
C ALA A 137 2.30 5.61 8.20
N LEU A 138 2.73 6.27 9.29
CA LEU A 138 2.58 5.74 10.65
C LEU A 138 1.11 5.65 11.05
N ILE A 139 0.32 6.70 10.80
CA ILE A 139 -1.13 6.68 11.07
C ILE A 139 -1.81 5.59 10.24
N PHE A 140 -1.42 5.43 8.98
CA PHE A 140 -1.90 4.36 8.10
C PHE A 140 -1.63 2.97 8.69
N GLY A 141 -0.39 2.71 9.12
CA GLY A 141 -0.01 1.44 9.76
C GLY A 141 -0.75 1.18 11.07
N LEU A 142 -0.93 2.20 11.91
CA LEU A 142 -1.65 2.07 13.19
C LEU A 142 -3.11 1.68 12.98
N LEU A 143 -3.77 2.25 11.96
CA LEU A 143 -5.19 1.97 11.68
C LEU A 143 -5.45 0.57 11.13
N HIS A 144 -4.41 -0.16 10.70
CA HIS A 144 -4.53 -1.55 10.26
C HIS A 144 -4.64 -2.54 11.42
N ASN A 145 -4.26 -2.17 12.65
CA ASN A 145 -4.32 -3.02 13.84
C ASN A 145 -3.64 -4.41 13.69
N GLN A 146 -2.62 -4.50 12.83
CA GLN A 146 -1.86 -5.73 12.61
C GLN A 146 -0.43 -5.53 13.12
N TYR A 147 -0.13 -6.03 14.31
CA TYR A 147 1.16 -5.78 14.96
C TYR A 147 2.36 -6.26 14.15
N PHE A 148 2.37 -7.52 13.75
CA PHE A 148 3.50 -8.07 12.99
C PHE A 148 3.65 -7.46 11.59
N ALA A 149 2.55 -7.00 11.00
CA ALA A 149 2.56 -6.29 9.72
C ALA A 149 2.70 -4.77 9.88
N PHE A 150 2.74 -4.22 11.10
CA PHE A 150 2.75 -2.77 11.32
C PHE A 150 3.94 -2.12 10.61
N LEU A 151 5.12 -2.72 10.74
CA LEU A 151 6.33 -2.22 10.13
C LEU A 151 6.26 -2.30 8.59
N SER A 152 5.76 -3.41 8.04
CA SER A 152 5.60 -3.55 6.59
C SER A 152 4.60 -2.54 6.04
N ILE A 153 3.41 -2.44 6.63
CA ILE A 153 2.35 -1.51 6.22
C ILE A 153 2.83 -0.05 6.31
N THR A 154 3.56 0.30 7.37
CA THR A 154 4.14 1.65 7.53
C THR A 154 5.18 1.94 6.44
N ILE A 155 6.13 1.03 6.20
CA ILE A 155 7.19 1.25 5.21
C ILE A 155 6.62 1.28 3.78
N LEU A 156 5.75 0.35 3.42
CA LEU A 156 5.06 0.35 2.14
C LEU A 156 4.21 1.61 1.99
N GLY A 157 3.55 2.04 3.06
CA GLY A 157 2.79 3.28 3.10
C GLY A 157 3.64 4.53 2.85
N ALA A 158 4.86 4.57 3.38
CA ALA A 158 5.82 5.63 3.11
C ALA A 158 6.32 5.60 1.66
N LEU A 159 6.58 4.40 1.09
CA LEU A 159 6.92 4.24 -0.33
C LEU A 159 5.83 4.81 -1.24
N MET A 160 4.55 4.54 -0.96
CA MET A 160 3.43 5.16 -1.68
C MET A 160 3.41 6.68 -1.53
N GLY A 161 3.69 7.19 -0.32
CA GLY A 161 3.77 8.63 -0.07
C GLY A 161 4.88 9.32 -0.85
N TYR A 162 6.04 8.67 -1.00
CA TYR A 162 7.13 9.14 -1.86
C TYR A 162 6.78 9.06 -3.34
N LEU A 163 6.16 7.98 -3.81
CA LEU A 163 5.68 7.89 -5.20
C LEU A 163 4.70 9.00 -5.52
N ARG A 164 3.78 9.30 -4.60
CA ARG A 164 2.90 10.47 -4.72
C ARG A 164 3.72 11.76 -4.87
N GLU A 165 4.67 11.99 -3.99
CA GLU A 165 5.48 13.22 -3.98
C GLU A 165 6.33 13.37 -5.27
N TRP A 166 6.92 12.28 -5.76
CA TRP A 166 7.77 12.30 -6.95
C TRP A 166 7.00 12.45 -8.25
N THR A 167 5.82 11.84 -8.33
CA THR A 167 5.01 11.83 -9.56
C THR A 167 3.97 12.94 -9.60
N GLN A 168 3.65 13.55 -8.45
CA GLN A 168 2.56 14.51 -8.25
C GLN A 168 1.21 13.98 -8.80
N SER A 169 1.05 12.65 -8.77
CA SER A 169 -0.12 11.95 -9.27
C SER A 169 -0.61 10.95 -8.23
N LEU A 170 -1.91 10.98 -7.93
CA LEU A 170 -2.54 10.04 -7.01
C LEU A 170 -2.72 8.66 -7.65
N TRP A 171 -2.87 8.63 -8.97
CA TRP A 171 -3.10 7.38 -9.69
C TRP A 171 -1.92 6.41 -9.61
N ILE A 172 -0.69 6.92 -9.51
CA ILE A 172 0.51 6.08 -9.43
C ILE A 172 0.50 5.21 -8.15
N PRO A 173 0.41 5.78 -6.93
CA PRO A 173 0.30 4.96 -5.72
C PRO A 173 -1.02 4.17 -5.67
N THR A 174 -2.15 4.70 -6.17
CA THR A 174 -3.42 3.94 -6.22
C THR A 174 -3.33 2.69 -7.07
N ILE A 175 -2.74 2.75 -8.26
CA ILE A 175 -2.58 1.58 -9.14
C ILE A 175 -1.60 0.58 -8.52
N LEU A 176 -0.51 1.05 -7.90
CA LEU A 176 0.43 0.17 -7.22
C LEU A 176 -0.20 -0.53 -6.01
N HIS A 177 -0.98 0.20 -5.21
CA HIS A 177 -1.73 -0.38 -4.09
C HIS A 177 -2.75 -1.41 -4.60
N PHE A 178 -3.51 -1.07 -5.66
CA PHE A 178 -4.42 -2.02 -6.30
C PHE A 178 -3.70 -3.30 -6.73
N PHE A 179 -2.55 -3.19 -7.41
CA PHE A 179 -1.78 -4.38 -7.81
C PHE A 179 -1.31 -5.21 -6.62
N ASN A 180 -0.83 -4.58 -5.54
CA ASN A 180 -0.40 -5.30 -4.35
C ASN A 180 -1.52 -6.15 -3.76
N ASN A 181 -2.72 -5.56 -3.60
CA ASN A 181 -3.85 -6.29 -3.04
C ASN A 181 -4.42 -7.30 -4.03
N ALA A 182 -4.46 -6.95 -5.32
CA ALA A 182 -4.95 -7.84 -6.38
C ALA A 182 -4.07 -9.08 -6.54
N THR A 183 -2.77 -8.98 -6.33
CA THR A 183 -1.85 -10.14 -6.39
C THR A 183 -2.32 -11.25 -5.45
N ILE A 184 -2.71 -10.93 -4.21
CA ILE A 184 -3.19 -11.93 -3.25
C ILE A 184 -4.48 -12.59 -3.76
N VAL A 185 -5.46 -11.80 -4.19
CA VAL A 185 -6.75 -12.33 -4.69
C VAL A 185 -6.56 -13.24 -5.90
N VAL A 186 -5.68 -12.84 -6.84
CA VAL A 186 -5.34 -13.64 -8.03
C VAL A 186 -4.62 -14.92 -7.66
N MET A 187 -3.65 -14.86 -6.73
CA MET A 187 -2.91 -16.03 -6.27
C MET A 187 -3.81 -17.06 -5.60
N VAL A 188 -4.74 -16.61 -4.75
CA VAL A 188 -5.69 -17.51 -4.09
C VAL A 188 -6.62 -18.17 -5.11
N TYR A 189 -7.21 -17.39 -6.03
CA TYR A 189 -8.22 -17.92 -6.96
C TYR A 189 -7.65 -18.82 -8.05
N PHE A 190 -6.55 -18.42 -8.69
CA PHE A 190 -6.01 -19.15 -9.86
C PHE A 190 -4.93 -20.16 -9.52
N PHE A 191 -4.27 -20.02 -8.37
CA PHE A 191 -3.11 -20.83 -8.01
C PHE A 191 -3.26 -21.56 -6.68
N SER A 192 -4.47 -21.53 -6.09
CA SER A 192 -4.79 -22.17 -4.80
C SER A 192 -3.79 -21.80 -3.70
N TYR A 193 -3.32 -20.55 -3.71
CA TYR A 193 -2.33 -20.06 -2.76
C TYR A 193 -2.88 -20.06 -1.34
N ASP A 194 -2.17 -20.70 -0.40
CA ASP A 194 -2.53 -20.70 1.01
C ASP A 194 -2.13 -19.38 1.68
N TYR A 195 -3.05 -18.42 1.61
CA TYR A 195 -2.85 -17.12 2.24
C TYR A 195 -2.80 -17.21 3.78
N SER A 196 -3.42 -18.22 4.39
CA SER A 196 -3.35 -18.38 5.85
C SER A 196 -1.97 -18.80 6.32
N ALA A 197 -1.36 -19.79 5.66
CA ALA A 197 0.02 -20.18 5.94
C ALA A 197 0.99 -19.00 5.73
N ALA A 198 0.77 -18.21 4.68
CA ALA A 198 1.58 -17.02 4.41
C ALA A 198 1.51 -15.96 5.53
N LEU A 199 0.35 -15.82 6.18
CA LEU A 199 0.14 -14.88 7.28
C LEU A 199 0.69 -15.37 8.62
N THR A 200 0.85 -16.67 8.83
CA THR A 200 1.34 -17.24 10.09
C THR A 200 2.82 -17.56 10.05
N GLU A 201 3.32 -18.06 8.92
CA GLU A 201 4.68 -18.58 8.76
C GLU A 201 5.56 -17.67 7.87
N GLY A 202 4.98 -16.65 7.26
CA GLY A 202 5.62 -15.84 6.21
C GLY A 202 5.71 -16.60 4.89
N GLN A 203 6.12 -15.92 3.83
CA GLN A 203 6.30 -16.54 2.51
C GLN A 203 7.61 -17.34 2.47
N ALA A 204 7.59 -18.59 1.98
CA ALA A 204 8.77 -19.46 1.88
C ALA A 204 9.78 -19.04 0.78
N VAL A 205 10.00 -17.73 0.59
CA VAL A 205 10.96 -17.17 -0.36
C VAL A 205 12.37 -17.34 0.21
N SER A 206 13.29 -17.86 -0.60
CA SER A 206 14.68 -18.00 -0.16
C SER A 206 15.33 -16.63 0.10
N SER A 207 16.40 -16.61 0.90
CA SER A 207 17.12 -15.37 1.19
C SER A 207 17.70 -14.73 -0.08
N LEU A 208 18.18 -15.55 -1.02
CA LEU A 208 18.72 -15.06 -2.30
C LEU A 208 17.62 -14.43 -3.17
N GLU A 209 16.46 -15.07 -3.29
CA GLU A 209 15.31 -14.52 -4.01
C GLU A 209 14.82 -13.23 -3.37
N SER A 210 14.73 -13.18 -2.03
CA SER A 210 14.35 -11.97 -1.30
C SER A 210 15.29 -10.80 -1.60
N MET A 211 16.61 -11.04 -1.60
CA MET A 211 17.60 -10.02 -1.95
C MET A 211 17.44 -9.53 -3.39
N ALA A 212 17.23 -10.45 -4.34
CA ALA A 212 17.03 -10.12 -5.75
C ALA A 212 15.76 -9.27 -5.95
N LEU A 213 14.66 -9.64 -5.30
CA LEU A 213 13.40 -8.92 -5.36
C LEU A 213 13.50 -7.54 -4.71
N ILE A 214 14.17 -7.41 -3.57
CA ILE A 214 14.40 -6.11 -2.93
C ILE A 214 15.28 -5.21 -3.82
N ALA A 215 16.30 -5.75 -4.47
CA ALA A 215 17.10 -4.99 -5.43
C ALA A 215 16.26 -4.54 -6.65
N LEU A 216 15.38 -5.41 -7.14
CA LEU A 216 14.44 -5.09 -8.23
C LEU A 216 13.41 -4.04 -7.82
N LEU A 217 12.94 -4.05 -6.57
CA LEU A 217 12.10 -3.01 -6.00
C LEU A 217 12.84 -1.67 -5.98
N ALA A 218 14.09 -1.64 -5.49
CA ALA A 218 14.88 -0.42 -5.46
C ALA A 218 15.10 0.15 -6.87
N LEU A 219 15.41 -0.70 -7.85
CA LEU A 219 15.59 -0.30 -9.24
C LEU A 219 14.30 0.25 -9.85
N SER A 220 13.18 -0.45 -9.69
CA SER A 220 11.88 0.00 -10.22
C SER A 220 11.43 1.32 -9.57
N MET A 221 11.66 1.52 -8.28
CA MET A 221 11.41 2.79 -7.59
C MET A 221 12.30 3.92 -8.11
N ALA A 222 13.59 3.66 -8.35
CA ALA A 222 14.50 4.65 -8.93
C ALA A 222 14.08 5.06 -10.36
N LEU A 223 13.61 4.11 -11.16
CA LEU A 223 13.08 4.40 -12.50
C LEU A 223 11.79 5.21 -12.43
N LEU A 224 10.86 4.88 -11.52
CA LEU A 224 9.64 5.65 -11.28
C LEU A 224 9.94 7.07 -10.80
N TYR A 225 10.93 7.24 -9.91
CA TYR A 225 11.42 8.55 -9.50
C TYR A 225 11.92 9.38 -10.69
N ASN A 226 12.77 8.79 -11.54
CA ASN A 226 13.29 9.45 -12.73
C ASN A 226 12.18 9.84 -13.73
N LEU A 227 11.19 8.97 -13.93
CA LEU A 227 10.02 9.25 -14.75
C LEU A 227 9.18 10.39 -14.16
N GLY A 228 8.99 10.42 -12.84
CA GLY A 228 8.34 11.50 -12.12
C GLY A 228 9.04 12.85 -12.34
N ARG A 229 10.35 12.89 -12.15
CA ARG A 229 11.19 14.10 -12.42
C ARG A 229 11.04 14.61 -13.85
N ARG A 230 11.08 13.71 -14.84
CA ARG A 230 10.87 14.07 -16.26
C ARG A 230 9.46 14.59 -16.54
N ASN A 231 8.45 14.03 -15.86
CA ASN A 231 7.07 14.46 -15.99
C ASN A 231 6.88 15.89 -15.45
N LEU A 232 7.50 16.21 -14.30
CA LEU A 232 7.46 17.55 -13.71
C LEU A 232 8.12 18.59 -14.61
N ALA A 233 9.33 18.31 -15.12
CA ALA A 233 10.03 19.21 -16.02
C ALA A 233 9.22 19.56 -17.29
N LYS A 234 8.50 18.58 -17.86
CA LYS A 234 7.60 18.80 -19.02
C LYS A 234 6.36 19.63 -18.69
N SER A 235 5.92 19.62 -17.43
CA SER A 235 4.74 20.38 -16.99
C SER A 235 5.07 21.84 -16.69
N GLU A 236 6.31 22.15 -16.31
CA GLU A 236 6.81 23.51 -16.06
C GLU A 236 7.20 24.23 -17.37
N SER A 237 7.44 23.49 -18.45
CA SER A 237 7.80 24.04 -19.76
C SER A 237 6.59 24.39 -20.65
N LYS A 238 5.36 24.33 -20.12
CA LYS A 238 4.10 24.60 -20.82
C LYS A 238 3.34 25.72 -20.12
#